data_AF-A0AAJ2A8R3-F1
#
_entry.id   AF-A0AAJ2A8R3-F1
#
_cell.length_a   1.000
_cell.length_b   1.000
_cell.length_c   1.000
_cell.angle_alpha   90.00
_cell.angle_beta   90.00
_cell.angle_gamma   90.00
#
_symmetry.space_group_name_H-M   'P 1'
#
loop_
_entity.id
_entity.type
_entity.pdbx_description
1 polymer ?
#
loop_
_entity_poly.entity_id
_entity_poly.type
_entity_poly.pdbx_seq_one_letter_code
_entity_poly.pdbx_strand_id
1 'polypeptide(L)' 'MKTPHTCCARGTRVRVVLRNGDVIVDRFVERTGKFVVLAKHRIRGGELKSFGIYKGASR' A
#
# COMPACT_ATOMS: atom_id res chain seq x y z
N MET A 1 11.37 18.72 -2.92
CA MET A 1 10.62 17.48 -3.22
C MET A 1 9.42 17.43 -2.29
N LYS A 2 8.18 17.54 -2.80
CA LYS A 2 6.97 17.37 -1.99
C LYS A 2 6.82 15.88 -1.70
N THR A 3 7.27 15.43 -0.54
CA THR A 3 6.98 14.10 -0.02
C THR A 3 5.46 13.98 0.06
N PRO A 4 4.82 12.96 -0.53
CA PRO A 4 3.39 12.76 -0.34
C PRO A 4 3.12 12.62 1.16
N HIS A 5 2.11 13.33 1.67
CA HIS A 5 1.75 13.42 3.10
C HIS A 5 1.43 12.06 3.77
N THR A 6 1.48 10.96 3.03
CA THR A 6 1.37 9.61 3.55
C THR A 6 2.76 9.17 4.02
N CYS A 7 3.04 9.27 5.32
CA CYS A 7 4.26 8.80 6.00
C CYS A 7 4.47 7.26 5.92
N CYS A 8 4.16 6.62 4.79
CA CYS A 8 4.56 5.24 4.54
C CYS A 8 6.00 5.24 4.03
N ALA A 9 6.92 4.82 4.89
CA ALA A 9 8.29 4.57 4.50
C ALA A 9 8.36 3.34 3.58
N ARG A 10 9.31 3.33 2.66
CA ARG A 10 9.64 2.15 1.87
C ARG A 10 10.01 1.00 2.82
N GLY A 11 9.47 -0.19 2.56
CA GLY A 11 9.62 -1.38 3.40
C GLY A 11 8.54 -1.55 4.47
N THR A 12 7.74 -0.52 4.78
CA THR A 12 6.65 -0.63 5.76
C THR A 12 5.62 -1.63 5.29
N ARG A 13 5.19 -2.55 6.17
CA ARG A 13 4.08 -3.46 5.88
C ARG A 13 2.78 -2.64 5.77
N VAL A 14 2.08 -2.82 4.66
CA VAL A 14 0.81 -2.15 4.37
C VAL A 14 -0.26 -3.19 4.04
N ARG A 15 -1.48 -2.90 4.43
CA ARG A 15 -2.67 -3.63 4.05
C ARG A 15 -3.38 -2.84 2.97
N VAL A 16 -3.57 -3.48 1.83
CA VAL A 16 -4.27 -2.95 0.67
C VAL A 16 -5.54 -3.75 0.47
N VAL A 17 -6.67 -3.06 0.39
CA VAL A 17 -7.96 -3.66 0.05
C VAL A 17 -8.29 -3.24 -1.37
N LEU A 18 -8.53 -4.20 -2.24
CA LEU A 18 -8.95 -4.00 -3.62
C LEU A 18 -10.47 -3.89 -3.72
N ARG A 19 -10.96 -3.29 -4.79
CA ARG A 19 -12.41 -3.11 -5.04
C ARG A 19 -13.13 -4.44 -5.27
N ASN A 20 -12.45 -5.45 -5.78
CA ASN A 20 -12.99 -6.80 -5.96
C ASN A 20 -13.16 -7.58 -4.63
N GLY A 21 -12.69 -7.01 -3.51
CA GLY A 21 -12.76 -7.64 -2.18
C GLY A 21 -11.44 -8.26 -1.72
N ASP A 22 -10.44 -8.38 -2.60
CA ASP A 22 -9.15 -8.95 -2.23
C ASP A 22 -8.40 -8.08 -1.23
N VAL A 23 -7.66 -8.75 -0.35
CA VAL A 23 -6.84 -8.11 0.68
C VAL A 23 -5.40 -8.58 0.52
N ILE A 24 -4.51 -7.62 0.25
CA ILE A 24 -3.08 -7.85 0.09
C ILE A 24 -2.36 -7.22 1.27
N VAL A 25 -1.53 -7.99 1.97
CA VAL A 25 -0.63 -7.47 3.00
C VAL A 25 0.79 -7.69 2.54
N ASP A 26 1.49 -6.61 2.21
CA ASP A 26 2.85 -6.68 1.68
C ASP A 26 3.64 -5.41 2.05
N ARG A 27 4.92 -5.37 1.73
CA ARG A 27 5.79 -4.22 2.00
C ARG A 27 5.60 -3.15 0.93
N PHE A 28 5.33 -1.93 1.37
CA PHE A 28 5.27 -0.76 0.52
C PHE A 28 6.61 -0.47 -0.13
N VAL A 29 6.65 -0.27 -1.45
CA VAL A 29 7.85 0.17 -2.16
C VAL A 29 7.73 1.64 -2.48
N GLU A 30 6.68 1.99 -3.22
CA GLU A 30 6.39 3.35 -3.63
C GLU A 30 4.94 3.51 -4.05
N ARG A 31 4.46 4.76 -4.09
CA ARG A 31 3.17 5.11 -4.67
C ARG A 31 3.39 6.18 -5.72
N THR A 32 3.13 5.82 -6.97
CA THR A 32 3.01 6.77 -8.06
C THR A 32 1.56 7.25 -8.13
N GLY A 33 1.30 8.37 -8.81
CA GLY A 33 -0.08 8.89 -8.97
C GLY A 33 -1.05 7.89 -9.60
N LYS A 34 -0.55 6.88 -10.31
CA LYS A 34 -1.34 5.86 -11.01
C LYS A 34 -1.26 4.46 -10.38
N PHE A 35 -0.20 4.14 -9.63
CA PHE A 35 0.04 2.80 -9.12
C PHE A 35 0.56 2.81 -7.68
N VAL A 36 0.14 1.81 -6.90
CA VAL A 36 0.78 1.43 -5.65
C VAL A 36 1.66 0.22 -5.94
N VAL A 37 2.96 0.35 -5.66
CA VAL A 37 3.95 -0.72 -5.82
C VAL A 37 4.26 -1.29 -4.45
N LEU A 38 4.07 -2.59 -4.31
CA LEU A 38 4.45 -3.40 -3.17
C LEU A 38 5.63 -4.30 -3.58
N ALA A 39 6.28 -4.95 -2.62
CA ALA A 39 7.45 -5.77 -2.88
C ALA A 39 7.18 -6.90 -3.89
N LYS A 40 5.98 -7.47 -3.88
CA LYS A 40 5.56 -8.57 -4.78
C LYS A 40 4.37 -8.24 -5.67
N HIS A 41 3.80 -7.03 -5.55
CA HIS A 41 2.57 -6.67 -6.25
C HIS A 41 2.62 -5.26 -6.84
N ARG A 42 1.92 -5.06 -7.96
CA ARG A 42 1.70 -3.75 -8.56
C ARG A 42 0.20 -3.55 -8.76
N ILE A 43 -0.35 -2.54 -8.10
CA ILE A 43 -1.80 -2.31 -8.02
C ILE A 43 -2.13 -0.99 -8.69
N ARG A 44 -3.12 -0.96 -9.59
CA ARG A 44 -3.60 0.31 -10.17
C ARG A 44 -4.41 1.08 -9.14
N GLY A 45 -4.24 2.41 -9.11
CA GLY A 45 -4.96 3.27 -8.17
C GLY A 45 -6.49 3.16 -8.28
N GLY A 46 -7.02 2.86 -9.47
CA GLY A 46 -8.45 2.63 -9.68
C GLY A 46 -8.99 1.34 -9.06
N GLU A 47 -8.14 0.34 -8.84
CA GLU A 47 -8.50 -0.93 -8.20
C GLU A 47 -8.41 -0.86 -6.67
N LEU A 48 -7.72 0.16 -6.17
CA LEU A 48 -7.52 0.40 -4.75
C LEU A 48 -8.84 0.86 -4.11
N LYS A 49 -9.32 0.11 -3.12
CA LYS A 49 -10.43 0.53 -2.25
C LYS A 49 -9.91 1.22 -0.98
N SER A 50 -8.88 0.65 -0.36
CA SER A 50 -8.27 1.20 0.86
C SER A 50 -6.79 0.83 0.95
N PHE A 51 -6.01 1.69 1.59
CA PHE A 51 -4.59 1.51 1.83
C PHE A 51 -4.24 2.03 3.23
N GLY A 52 -3.55 1.21 4.02
CA GLY A 52 -3.12 1.61 5.36
C GLY A 52 -1.90 0.84 5.84
N ILE A 53 -1.17 1.41 6.80
CA ILE A 53 -0.04 0.73 7.45
C ILE A 53 -0.59 -0.46 8.24
N TYR A 54 -0.05 -1.64 7.96
CA TYR A 54 -0.38 -2.86 8.69
C TYR A 54 0.49 -2.94 9.94
N LYS A 55 -0.01 -2.38 11.05
CA LYS A 55 0.48 -2.68 12.39
C LYS A 55 -0.05 -4.06 12.76
N GLY A 56 0.68 -5.10 12.36
CA GLY A 56 0.44 -6.43 12.94
C GLY A 56 0.52 -6.28 14.46
N ALA A 57 -0.51 -6.73 15.18
CA ALA A 57 -0.48 -6.72 16.63
C ALA A 57 0.80 -7.46 17.05
N SER A 58 1.72 -6.73 17.69
CA SER A 58 2.84 -7.36 18.38
C SER A 58 2.19 -8.19 19.48
N ARG A 59 2.14 -9.50 19.29
CA ARG A 59 1.71 -10.46 20.30
C ARG A 59 2.91 -11.31 20.66
#